data_AF-A0A3D6DK90-F1
#
_entry.id   AF-A0A3D6DK90-F1
#
_cell.length_a   1.000
_cell.length_b   1.000
_cell.length_c   1.000
_cell.angle_alpha   90.00
_cell.angle_beta   90.00
_cell.angle_gamma   90.00
#
_symmetry.space_group_name_H-M   'P 1'
#
loop_
_entity.id
_entity.type
_entity.pdbx_description
1 polymer ?
#
loop_
_entity_poly.entity_id
_entity_poly.type
_entity_poly.pdbx_seq_one_letter_code
_entity_poly.pdbx_strand_id
1 'polypeptide(L)'
;MTNAPHQDLRQNLDAFIRKYHRNEMLRGLLLLLAAFPVAWLTVLALEAFGQFGTDARTVLFYGFVATITVVTVRYLAWPALRLFRLRGGLNHAQAARIVGQHFPEIEDRLLNTLQLQERAEAAPSDQGQGLLLASIQQRSEQLRPYRFSAAVDFGENRRYLKYVLPPMIVFAALYILAPEAVEAPTDRLIRHRTELVVPPDFRLVCDQELEAIAQSDFTLTIRTVGTVVPTRVEVQAGEGRFRMTRTPSGDW
;
A
#
# COMPACT_ATOMS: atom_id res chain seq x y z
N MET A 1 8.76 -14.51 43.36
CA MET A 1 7.56 -15.05 42.67
C MET A 1 8.04 -15.85 41.46
N THR A 2 8.33 -17.12 41.69
CA THR A 2 8.86 -18.06 40.69
C THR A 2 7.69 -18.59 39.86
N ASN A 3 7.52 -18.05 38.65
CA ASN A 3 6.57 -18.60 37.69
C ASN A 3 6.99 -20.03 37.33
N ALA A 4 6.04 -20.95 37.33
CA ALA A 4 6.31 -22.36 37.04
C ALA A 4 6.90 -22.51 35.62
N PRO A 5 7.97 -23.29 35.42
CA PRO A 5 8.67 -23.42 34.13
C PRO A 5 7.80 -23.92 32.96
N HIS A 6 6.62 -24.47 33.24
CA HIS A 6 5.60 -24.78 32.22
C HIS A 6 5.11 -23.53 31.46
N GLN A 7 5.12 -22.37 32.11
CA GLN A 7 4.79 -21.10 31.48
C GLN A 7 5.90 -20.62 30.53
N ASP A 8 7.16 -20.95 30.79
CA ASP A 8 8.30 -20.52 29.98
C ASP A 8 8.24 -21.13 28.56
N LEU A 9 7.89 -22.42 28.41
CA LEU A 9 7.84 -23.06 27.09
C LEU A 9 6.69 -22.51 26.22
N ARG A 10 5.48 -22.37 26.80
CA ARG A 10 4.32 -21.79 26.12
C ARG A 10 4.54 -20.32 25.77
N GLN A 11 5.12 -19.53 26.67
CA GLN A 11 5.48 -18.13 26.39
C GLN A 11 6.52 -18.01 25.27
N ASN A 12 7.49 -18.92 25.22
CA ASN A 12 8.47 -18.95 24.14
C ASN A 12 7.85 -19.37 22.79
N LEU A 13 6.90 -20.32 22.79
CA LEU A 13 6.15 -20.72 21.60
C LEU A 13 5.23 -19.59 21.11
N ASP A 14 4.55 -18.91 22.03
CA ASP A 14 3.75 -17.72 21.73
C ASP A 14 4.62 -16.57 21.20
N ALA A 15 5.83 -16.40 21.72
CA ALA A 15 6.80 -15.43 21.20
C ALA A 15 7.25 -15.78 19.77
N PHE A 16 7.46 -17.06 19.48
CA PHE A 16 7.72 -17.55 18.12
C PHE A 16 6.53 -17.27 17.20
N ILE A 17 5.30 -17.62 17.60
CA ILE A 17 4.07 -17.40 16.81
C ILE A 17 3.90 -15.90 16.49
N ARG A 18 4.06 -15.02 17.49
CA ARG A 18 4.00 -13.56 17.29
C ARG A 18 5.09 -13.08 16.32
N LYS A 19 6.32 -13.58 16.45
CA LYS A 19 7.44 -13.18 15.57
C LYS A 19 7.24 -13.69 14.14
N TYR A 20 6.75 -14.91 13.97
CA TYR A 20 6.45 -15.53 12.68
C TYR A 20 5.38 -14.76 11.92
N HIS A 21 4.25 -14.45 12.57
CA HIS A 21 3.19 -13.65 11.94
C HIS A 21 3.64 -12.22 11.63
N ARG A 22 4.47 -11.60 12.46
CA ARG A 22 5.09 -10.30 12.14
C ARG A 22 5.97 -10.40 10.90
N ASN A 23 6.72 -11.49 10.72
CA ASN A 23 7.54 -11.70 9.53
C ASN A 23 6.68 -11.89 8.27
N GLU A 24 5.61 -12.67 8.38
CA GLU A 24 4.65 -12.87 7.28
C GLU A 24 3.98 -11.56 6.86
N MET A 25 3.59 -10.72 7.83
CA MET A 25 3.07 -9.37 7.56
C MET A 25 4.11 -8.47 6.92
N LEU A 26 5.37 -8.52 7.37
CA LEU A 26 6.44 -7.73 6.78
C LEU A 26 6.70 -8.12 5.32
N ARG A 27 6.67 -9.43 5.01
CA ARG A 27 6.74 -9.95 3.64
C ARG A 27 5.56 -9.47 2.79
N GLY A 28 4.35 -9.57 3.33
CA GLY A 28 3.14 -9.07 2.66
C GLY A 28 3.19 -7.57 2.39
N LEU A 29 3.68 -6.78 3.35
CA LEU A 29 3.87 -5.33 3.22
C LEU A 29 4.94 -5.00 2.16
N LEU A 30 6.06 -5.72 2.14
CA LEU A 30 7.09 -5.53 1.12
C LEU A 30 6.54 -5.86 -0.27
N LEU A 31 5.77 -6.93 -0.42
CA LEU A 31 5.15 -7.29 -1.69
C LEU A 31 4.15 -6.23 -2.16
N LEU A 32 3.34 -5.68 -1.24
CA LEU A 32 2.47 -4.54 -1.51
C LEU A 32 3.26 -3.31 -1.94
N LEU A 33 4.35 -3.00 -1.25
CA LEU A 33 5.20 -1.86 -1.56
C LEU A 33 5.92 -1.99 -2.92
N ALA A 34 6.16 -3.21 -3.39
CA ALA A 34 6.63 -3.47 -4.74
C ALA A 34 5.50 -3.39 -5.78
N ALA A 35 4.37 -4.02 -5.49
CA ALA A 35 3.25 -4.14 -6.44
C ALA A 35 2.54 -2.81 -6.67
N PHE A 36 2.39 -1.98 -5.63
CA PHE A 36 1.70 -0.69 -5.70
C PHE A 36 2.30 0.25 -6.75
N PRO A 37 3.60 0.62 -6.70
CA PRO A 37 4.19 1.52 -7.69
C PRO A 37 4.16 0.91 -9.09
N VAL A 38 4.34 -0.41 -9.24
CA VAL A 38 4.25 -1.07 -10.54
C VAL A 38 2.83 -0.96 -11.13
N ALA A 39 1.81 -1.27 -10.34
CA ALA A 39 0.42 -1.18 -10.76
C ALA A 39 0.04 0.28 -11.10
N TRP A 40 0.46 1.23 -10.26
CA TRP A 40 0.22 2.65 -10.48
C TRP A 40 0.87 3.17 -11.75
N LEU A 41 2.17 2.85 -11.97
CA LEU A 41 2.89 3.22 -13.19
C LEU A 41 2.27 2.60 -14.44
N THR A 42 1.76 1.37 -14.33
CA THR A 42 1.06 0.71 -15.45
C THR A 42 -0.21 1.46 -15.81
N VAL A 43 -1.03 1.85 -14.84
CA VAL A 43 -2.25 2.63 -15.07
C VAL A 43 -1.93 4.00 -15.65
N LEU A 44 -0.92 4.69 -15.12
CA LEU A 44 -0.40 5.95 -15.66
C LEU A 44 0.02 5.83 -17.13
N ALA A 45 0.81 4.81 -17.45
CA ALA A 45 1.26 4.58 -18.81
C ALA A 45 0.09 4.30 -19.76
N LEU A 46 -0.85 3.43 -19.35
CA LEU A 46 -2.06 3.15 -20.11
C LEU A 46 -2.85 4.43 -20.37
N GLU A 47 -3.10 5.24 -19.35
CA GLU A 47 -3.84 6.51 -19.48
C GLU A 47 -3.13 7.51 -20.41
N ALA A 48 -1.80 7.62 -20.30
CA ALA A 48 -1.00 8.52 -21.11
C ALA A 48 -0.99 8.14 -22.60
N PHE A 49 -0.90 6.84 -22.92
CA PHE A 49 -0.89 6.37 -24.31
C PHE A 49 -2.29 6.19 -24.91
N GLY A 50 -3.28 5.84 -24.10
CA GLY A 50 -4.59 5.39 -24.58
C GLY A 50 -5.59 6.49 -24.90
N GLN A 51 -5.36 7.74 -24.47
CA GLN A 51 -6.31 8.86 -24.59
C GLN A 51 -7.76 8.42 -24.26
N PHE A 52 -7.92 7.64 -23.20
CA PHE A 52 -9.16 6.92 -22.95
C PHE A 52 -10.32 7.89 -22.73
N GLY A 53 -11.49 7.54 -23.27
CA GLY A 53 -12.76 8.17 -22.92
C GLY A 53 -13.19 7.83 -21.49
N THR A 54 -14.24 8.50 -21.01
CA THR A 54 -14.77 8.41 -19.64
C THR A 54 -15.02 6.97 -19.17
N ASP A 55 -15.51 6.10 -20.05
CA ASP A 55 -15.83 4.70 -19.73
C ASP A 55 -14.59 3.85 -19.44
N ALA A 56 -13.56 3.97 -20.29
CA ALA A 56 -12.32 3.23 -20.12
C ALA A 56 -11.53 3.70 -18.89
N ARG A 57 -11.56 5.00 -18.57
CA ARG A 57 -10.99 5.53 -17.31
C ARG A 57 -11.68 4.94 -16.07
N THR A 58 -13.00 4.81 -16.13
CA THR A 58 -13.79 4.22 -15.03
C THR A 58 -13.40 2.77 -14.80
N VAL A 59 -13.26 1.98 -15.86
CA VAL A 59 -12.80 0.58 -15.76
C VAL A 59 -11.37 0.49 -15.22
N LEU A 60 -10.45 1.34 -15.70
CA LEU A 60 -9.07 1.38 -15.20
C LEU A 60 -9.01 1.74 -13.71
N PHE A 61 -9.77 2.73 -13.27
CA PHE A 61 -9.83 3.13 -11.87
C PHE A 61 -10.36 2.01 -10.98
N TYR A 62 -11.51 1.43 -11.31
CA TYR A 62 -12.07 0.32 -10.52
C TYR A 62 -11.22 -0.94 -10.60
N GLY A 63 -10.57 -1.21 -11.73
CA GLY A 63 -9.60 -2.30 -11.89
C GLY A 63 -8.38 -2.12 -11.00
N PHE A 64 -7.84 -0.90 -10.94
CA PHE A 64 -6.75 -0.55 -10.03
C PHE A 64 -7.17 -0.72 -8.57
N VAL A 65 -8.31 -0.16 -8.17
CA VAL A 65 -8.83 -0.26 -6.80
C VAL A 65 -9.11 -1.72 -6.42
N ALA A 66 -9.72 -2.50 -7.31
CA ALA A 66 -9.98 -3.92 -7.08
C ALA A 66 -8.67 -4.71 -6.91
N THR A 67 -7.68 -4.46 -7.77
CA THR A 67 -6.37 -5.13 -7.69
C THR A 67 -5.67 -4.81 -6.37
N ILE A 68 -5.58 -3.53 -5.99
CA ILE A 68 -5.02 -3.11 -4.70
C ILE A 68 -5.77 -3.74 -3.53
N THR A 69 -7.11 -3.77 -3.59
CA THR A 69 -7.95 -4.34 -2.52
C THR A 69 -7.69 -5.83 -2.38
N VAL A 70 -7.67 -6.58 -3.49
CA VAL A 70 -7.41 -8.03 -3.50
C VAL A 70 -6.01 -8.33 -2.95
N VAL A 71 -4.98 -7.62 -3.41
CA VAL A 71 -3.60 -7.82 -2.93
C VAL A 71 -3.50 -7.47 -1.44
N THR A 72 -4.13 -6.37 -1.00
CA THR A 72 -4.12 -5.95 0.41
C THR A 72 -4.83 -6.96 1.30
N VAL A 73 -6.02 -7.42 0.90
CA VAL A 73 -6.77 -8.42 1.66
C VAL A 73 -6.03 -9.75 1.72
N ARG A 74 -5.47 -10.20 0.59
CA ARG A 74 -4.74 -11.47 0.47
C ARG A 74 -3.43 -11.49 1.27
N TYR A 75 -2.63 -10.42 1.20
CA TYR A 75 -1.27 -10.40 1.73
C TYR A 75 -1.12 -9.65 3.06
N LEU A 76 -2.07 -8.78 3.43
CA LEU A 76 -2.03 -8.02 4.69
C LEU A 76 -3.18 -8.38 5.63
N ALA A 77 -4.43 -8.36 5.14
CA ALA A 77 -5.59 -8.66 6.01
C ALA A 77 -5.64 -10.13 6.41
N TRP A 78 -5.33 -11.06 5.51
CA TRP A 78 -5.35 -12.50 5.80
C TRP A 78 -4.33 -12.91 6.88
N PRO A 79 -3.05 -12.50 6.84
CA PRO A 79 -2.11 -12.75 7.93
C PRO A 79 -2.47 -12.01 9.22
N ALA A 80 -3.00 -10.79 9.12
CA ALA A 80 -3.43 -10.02 10.29
C ALA A 80 -4.61 -10.68 11.02
N LEU A 81 -5.61 -11.18 10.28
CA LEU A 81 -6.75 -11.92 10.85
C LEU A 81 -6.31 -13.22 11.55
N ARG A 82 -5.25 -13.89 11.04
CA ARG A 82 -4.63 -15.04 11.71
C ARG A 82 -3.93 -14.64 13.01
N LEU A 83 -3.30 -13.47 13.07
CA LEU A 83 -2.65 -12.94 14.28
C LEU A 83 -3.67 -12.68 15.40
N PHE A 84 -4.85 -12.15 15.07
CA PHE A 84 -5.90 -11.85 16.05
C PHE A 84 -6.68 -13.08 16.53
N ARG A 85 -6.29 -14.31 16.14
CA ARG A 85 -6.94 -15.58 16.53
C ARG A 85 -8.46 -15.66 16.21
N LEU A 86 -9.05 -14.70 15.48
CA LEU A 86 -10.47 -14.69 15.09
C LEU A 86 -10.86 -15.82 14.12
N ARG A 87 -9.88 -16.46 13.48
CA ARG A 87 -10.09 -17.63 12.62
C ARG A 87 -8.89 -18.57 12.75
N GLY A 88 -8.97 -19.54 13.67
CA GLY A 88 -8.04 -20.67 13.81
C GLY A 88 -6.57 -20.35 13.51
N GLY A 89 -5.89 -19.68 14.44
CA GLY A 89 -4.44 -19.44 14.35
C GLY A 89 -3.63 -20.75 14.36
N LEU A 90 -2.30 -20.65 14.24
CA LEU A 90 -1.43 -21.83 14.39
C LEU A 90 -1.69 -22.50 15.74
N ASN A 91 -2.07 -23.78 15.71
CA ASN A 91 -2.14 -24.58 16.92
C ASN A 91 -0.72 -24.85 17.45
N HIS A 92 -0.55 -25.06 18.76
CA HIS A 92 0.75 -25.31 19.39
C HIS A 92 1.48 -26.49 18.74
N ALA A 93 0.76 -27.54 18.34
CA ALA A 93 1.29 -28.67 17.58
C ALA A 93 1.79 -28.30 16.17
N GLN A 94 1.14 -27.36 15.48
CA GLN A 94 1.58 -26.87 14.17
C GLN A 94 2.83 -25.99 14.30
N ALA A 95 2.87 -25.14 15.32
CA ALA A 95 4.05 -24.33 15.64
C ALA A 95 5.25 -25.23 15.97
N ALA A 96 5.05 -26.29 16.76
CA ALA A 96 6.06 -27.29 17.08
C ALA A 96 6.65 -27.97 15.84
N ARG A 97 5.80 -28.32 14.87
CA ARG A 97 6.23 -28.97 13.62
C ARG A 97 7.06 -28.03 12.74
N ILE A 98 6.67 -26.76 12.65
CA ILE A 98 7.43 -25.75 11.88
C ILE A 98 8.77 -25.45 12.56
N VAL A 99 8.80 -25.38 13.89
CA VAL A 99 10.05 -25.24 14.65
C VAL A 99 10.94 -26.47 14.49
N GLY A 100 10.36 -27.67 14.51
CA GLY A 100 11.05 -28.95 14.29
C GLY A 100 11.70 -29.05 12.92
N GLN A 101 11.04 -28.56 11.86
CA GLN A 101 11.65 -28.46 10.52
C GLN A 101 12.91 -27.58 10.48
N HIS A 102 12.98 -26.56 11.33
CA HIS A 102 14.15 -25.68 11.42
C HIS A 102 15.23 -26.25 12.36
N PHE A 103 14.85 -27.05 13.35
CA PHE A 103 15.74 -27.72 14.29
C PHE A 103 15.42 -29.22 14.37
N PRO A 104 15.82 -30.01 13.34
CA PRO A 104 15.49 -31.43 13.25
C PRO A 104 16.02 -32.25 14.44
N GLU A 105 17.08 -31.77 15.09
CA GLU A 105 17.71 -32.39 16.26
C GLU A 105 16.81 -32.42 17.51
N ILE A 106 15.79 -31.54 17.58
CA ILE A 106 14.86 -31.43 18.70
C ILE A 106 13.40 -31.67 18.31
N GLU A 107 13.09 -31.92 17.03
CA GLU A 107 11.72 -32.10 16.52
C GLU A 107 10.91 -33.12 17.33
N ASP A 108 11.43 -34.35 17.43
CA ASP A 108 10.76 -35.44 18.13
C ASP A 108 10.62 -35.17 19.63
N ARG A 109 11.63 -34.57 20.25
CA ARG A 109 11.61 -34.26 21.69
C ARG A 109 10.60 -33.15 22.00
N LEU A 110 10.49 -32.15 21.12
CA LEU A 110 9.62 -30.99 21.29
C LEU A 110 8.15 -31.36 21.05
N LEU A 111 7.86 -32.16 20.02
CA LEU A 111 6.52 -32.68 19.75
C LEU A 111 6.04 -33.61 20.88
N ASN A 112 6.89 -34.54 21.31
CA ASN A 112 6.53 -35.50 22.35
C ASN A 112 6.31 -34.81 23.71
N THR A 113 7.12 -33.79 24.04
CA THR A 113 6.94 -33.00 25.27
C THR A 113 5.65 -32.17 25.25
N LEU A 114 5.27 -31.60 24.10
CA LEU A 114 4.00 -30.88 23.95
C LEU A 114 2.79 -31.82 24.02
N GLN A 115 2.86 -32.99 23.40
CA GLN A 115 1.79 -34.01 23.50
C GLN A 115 1.63 -34.52 24.94
N LEU A 116 2.73 -34.68 25.69
CA LEU A 116 2.69 -35.05 27.10
C LEU A 116 2.04 -33.95 27.95
N GLN A 117 2.32 -32.68 27.65
CA GLN A 117 1.69 -31.53 28.31
C GLN A 117 0.19 -31.44 28.03
N GLU A 118 -0.24 -31.60 26.77
CA GLU A 118 -1.68 -31.60 26.42
C GLU A 118 -2.44 -32.72 27.14
N ARG A 119 -1.82 -33.91 27.28
CA ARG A 119 -2.40 -35.04 28.03
C ARG A 119 -2.42 -34.80 29.54
N ALA A 120 -1.39 -34.16 30.09
CA ALA A 120 -1.31 -33.83 31.51
C ALA A 120 -2.31 -32.75 31.94
N GLU A 121 -2.70 -31.85 31.03
CA GLU A 121 -3.75 -30.84 31.28
C GLU A 121 -5.16 -31.40 31.08
N ALA A 122 -5.33 -32.41 30.22
CA ALA A 122 -6.63 -33.04 29.96
C ALA A 122 -7.05 -34.08 31.02
N ALA A 123 -6.12 -34.55 31.86
CA ALA A 123 -6.41 -35.51 32.92
C ALA A 123 -6.60 -34.78 34.27
N PRO A 124 -7.78 -34.84 34.90
CA PRO A 124 -7.97 -34.30 36.24
C PRO A 124 -7.28 -35.22 37.25
N SER A 125 -6.31 -34.66 37.98
CA SER A 125 -5.88 -35.08 39.31
C SER A 125 -5.65 -36.58 39.51
N ASP A 126 -4.41 -37.05 39.34
CA ASP A 126 -3.96 -38.18 40.17
C ASP A 126 -2.44 -38.21 40.41
N GLN A 127 -2.08 -38.96 41.45
CA GLN A 127 -0.79 -39.06 42.16
C GLN A 127 0.39 -39.56 41.29
N GLY A 128 0.75 -38.80 40.26
CA GLY A 128 1.96 -38.99 39.44
C GLY A 128 2.51 -37.67 38.87
N GLN A 129 1.81 -36.57 39.17
CA GLN A 129 2.05 -35.24 38.60
C GLN A 129 3.45 -34.71 38.94
N GLY A 130 3.98 -34.96 40.15
CA GLY A 130 5.31 -34.47 40.53
C GLY A 130 6.46 -35.00 39.66
N LEU A 131 6.45 -36.31 39.37
CA LEU A 131 7.47 -36.94 38.52
C LEU A 131 7.28 -36.59 37.04
N LEU A 132 6.02 -36.50 36.59
CA LEU A 132 5.69 -36.10 35.23
C LEU A 132 6.11 -34.63 34.98
N LEU A 133 5.77 -33.73 35.89
CA LEU A 133 6.17 -32.32 35.84
C LEU A 133 7.69 -32.15 35.92
N ALA A 134 8.39 -32.93 36.76
CA ALA A 134 9.85 -32.93 36.84
C ALA A 134 10.50 -33.41 35.53
N SER A 135 9.95 -34.45 34.88
CA SER A 135 10.43 -34.93 33.58
C SER A 135 10.19 -33.93 32.45
N ILE A 136 9.07 -33.20 32.51
CA ILE A 136 8.75 -32.09 31.59
C ILE A 136 9.70 -30.92 31.84
N GLN A 137 10.04 -30.62 33.10
CA GLN A 137 10.97 -29.56 33.48
C GLN A 137 12.38 -29.86 32.96
N GLN A 138 12.91 -31.06 33.21
CA GLN A 138 14.25 -31.46 32.76
C GLN A 138 14.37 -31.41 31.23
N ARG A 139 13.31 -31.82 30.50
CA ARG A 139 13.27 -31.73 29.03
C ARG A 139 13.11 -30.30 28.53
N SER A 140 12.35 -29.45 29.22
CA SER A 140 12.21 -28.03 28.89
C SER A 140 13.51 -27.24 29.13
N GLU A 141 14.30 -27.60 30.14
CA GLU A 141 15.61 -27.00 30.41
C GLU A 141 16.65 -27.38 29.34
N GLN A 142 16.57 -28.59 28.77
CA GLN A 142 17.40 -29.00 27.62
C GLN A 142 17.04 -28.26 26.32
N LEU A 143 15.80 -27.77 26.20
CA LEU A 143 15.30 -27.00 25.06
C LEU A 143 15.54 -25.48 25.20
N ARG A 144 15.85 -25.01 26.43
CA ARG A 144 16.10 -23.61 26.78
C ARG A 144 17.24 -22.90 26.00
N PRO A 145 18.32 -23.59 25.57
CA PRO A 145 19.36 -22.97 24.75
C PRO A 145 18.88 -22.57 23.35
N TYR A 146 17.81 -23.22 22.85
CA TYR A 146 17.29 -22.97 21.51
C TYR A 146 16.31 -21.81 21.54
N ARG A 147 16.76 -20.66 21.04
CA ARG A 147 15.89 -19.51 20.82
C ARG A 147 14.95 -19.84 19.67
N PHE A 148 13.73 -20.33 19.95
CA PHE A 148 12.72 -20.60 18.91
C PHE A 148 12.45 -19.38 18.02
N SER A 149 12.58 -18.18 18.58
CA SER A 149 12.51 -16.92 17.82
C SER A 149 13.60 -16.77 16.75
N ALA A 150 14.71 -17.51 16.81
CA ALA A 150 15.77 -17.51 15.79
C ALA A 150 15.36 -18.24 14.50
N ALA A 151 14.38 -19.16 14.56
CA ALA A 151 13.83 -19.81 13.37
C ALA A 151 13.05 -18.85 12.45
N VAL A 152 12.74 -17.64 12.94
CA VAL A 152 12.18 -16.56 12.13
C VAL A 152 13.28 -15.58 11.81
N ASP A 153 13.88 -15.76 10.63
CA ASP A 153 14.86 -14.84 10.09
C ASP A 153 14.17 -13.71 9.30
N PHE A 154 14.41 -12.47 9.72
CA PHE A 154 14.00 -11.27 8.97
C PHE A 154 14.99 -10.94 7.85
N GLY A 155 16.17 -11.57 7.84
CA GLY A 155 17.23 -11.40 6.84
C GLY A 155 16.78 -11.79 5.44
N GLU A 156 15.95 -12.83 5.28
CA GLU A 156 15.37 -13.20 3.99
C GLU A 156 14.55 -12.06 3.37
N ASN A 157 13.95 -11.18 4.19
CA ASN A 157 13.15 -10.07 3.71
C ASN A 157 13.98 -9.00 2.98
N ARG A 158 15.30 -8.93 3.24
CA ARG A 158 16.21 -8.04 2.50
C ARG A 158 16.28 -8.41 1.02
N ARG A 159 16.10 -9.68 0.66
CA ARG A 159 16.06 -10.11 -0.75
C ARG A 159 14.87 -9.49 -1.48
N TYR A 160 13.72 -9.37 -0.82
CA TYR A 160 12.54 -8.71 -1.37
C TYR A 160 12.76 -7.20 -1.53
N LEU A 161 13.52 -6.58 -0.63
CA LEU A 161 13.88 -5.16 -0.72
C LEU A 161 14.58 -4.82 -2.04
N LYS A 162 15.40 -5.74 -2.59
CA LYS A 162 16.03 -5.57 -3.91
C LYS A 162 15.02 -5.48 -5.06
N TYR A 163 13.86 -6.11 -4.94
CA TYR A 163 12.78 -6.03 -5.94
C TYR A 163 11.84 -4.85 -5.71
N VAL A 164 11.70 -4.41 -4.46
CA VAL A 164 10.88 -3.23 -4.08
C VAL A 164 11.57 -1.93 -4.47
N LEU A 165 12.89 -1.85 -4.28
CA LEU A 165 13.65 -0.61 -4.46
C LEU A 165 13.54 -0.04 -5.88
N PRO A 166 13.78 -0.82 -6.97
CA PRO A 166 13.75 -0.28 -8.32
C PRO A 166 12.43 0.40 -8.71
N PRO A 167 11.25 -0.24 -8.58
CA PRO A 167 9.99 0.42 -8.94
C PRO A 167 9.68 1.60 -8.01
N MET A 168 10.08 1.56 -6.74
CA MET A 168 9.88 2.68 -5.82
C MET A 168 10.76 3.88 -6.18
N ILE A 169 12.01 3.65 -6.58
CA ILE A 169 12.93 4.70 -7.06
C ILE A 169 12.39 5.31 -8.34
N VAL A 170 11.93 4.50 -9.31
CA VAL A 170 11.34 5.02 -10.56
C VAL A 170 10.10 5.85 -10.26
N PHE A 171 9.22 5.37 -9.37
CA PHE A 171 8.04 6.10 -8.94
C PHE A 171 8.40 7.45 -8.30
N ALA A 172 9.35 7.46 -7.37
CA ALA A 172 9.81 8.69 -6.71
C ALA A 172 10.51 9.64 -7.69
N ALA A 173 11.35 9.12 -8.58
CA ALA A 173 12.02 9.91 -9.60
C ALA A 173 11.01 10.56 -10.55
N LEU A 174 9.99 9.84 -11.02
CA LEU A 174 8.91 10.42 -11.83
C LEU A 174 8.19 11.55 -11.11
N TYR A 175 7.88 11.38 -9.82
CA TYR A 175 7.20 12.39 -9.03
C TYR A 175 8.04 13.68 -8.85
N ILE A 176 9.37 13.56 -8.75
CA ILE A 176 10.28 14.69 -8.55
C ILE A 176 10.66 15.36 -9.88
N LEU A 177 11.01 14.56 -10.90
CA LEU A 177 11.54 15.05 -12.18
C LEU A 177 10.44 15.47 -13.15
N ALA A 178 9.28 14.83 -13.09
CA ALA A 178 8.18 15.04 -14.02
C ALA A 178 6.82 15.02 -13.29
N PRO A 179 6.59 15.93 -12.33
CA PRO A 179 5.34 15.98 -11.57
C PRO A 179 4.12 16.11 -12.50
N GLU A 180 4.22 16.89 -13.59
CA GLU A 180 3.14 17.07 -14.57
C GLU A 180 2.71 15.75 -15.24
N ALA A 181 3.66 14.84 -15.47
CA ALA A 181 3.38 13.53 -16.07
C ALA A 181 2.65 12.58 -15.11
N VAL A 182 2.69 12.85 -13.81
CA VAL A 182 2.00 12.06 -12.78
C VAL A 182 0.71 12.74 -12.35
N GLU A 183 0.74 14.05 -12.07
CA GLU A 183 -0.40 14.82 -11.58
C GLU A 183 -1.54 14.89 -12.59
N ALA A 184 -1.24 15.15 -13.88
CA ALA A 184 -2.29 15.29 -14.88
C ALA A 184 -3.09 13.99 -15.12
N PRO A 185 -2.46 12.81 -15.29
CA PRO A 185 -3.21 11.56 -15.37
C PRO A 185 -3.88 11.17 -14.04
N THR A 186 -3.26 11.49 -12.90
CA THR A 186 -3.84 11.21 -11.58
C THR A 186 -5.12 12.00 -11.35
N ASP A 187 -5.11 13.31 -11.64
CA ASP A 187 -6.30 14.16 -11.52
C ASP A 187 -7.40 13.70 -12.50
N ARG A 188 -7.04 13.32 -13.74
CA ARG A 188 -7.97 12.76 -14.72
C ARG A 188 -8.58 11.42 -14.29
N LEU A 189 -7.80 10.56 -13.63
CA LEU A 189 -8.25 9.25 -13.14
C LEU A 189 -9.15 9.40 -11.90
N ILE A 190 -8.81 10.28 -10.96
CA ILE A 190 -9.65 10.56 -9.79
C ILE A 190 -10.96 11.22 -10.22
N ARG A 191 -10.89 12.18 -11.15
CA ARG A 191 -12.04 12.85 -11.76
C ARG A 191 -12.60 12.09 -12.97
N HIS A 192 -12.59 10.76 -12.94
CA HIS A 192 -13.08 9.90 -14.02
C HIS A 192 -14.56 10.12 -14.39
N ARG A 193 -15.37 10.75 -13.52
CA ARG A 193 -16.81 10.99 -13.74
C ARG A 193 -17.18 12.38 -14.26
N THR A 194 -16.22 13.31 -14.29
CA THR A 194 -16.43 14.64 -14.87
C THR A 194 -15.86 14.65 -16.27
N GLU A 195 -16.62 15.12 -17.25
CA GLU A 195 -16.08 15.46 -18.56
C GLU A 195 -15.00 16.53 -18.35
N LEU A 196 -13.73 16.11 -18.26
CA LEU A 196 -12.60 17.00 -18.37
C LEU A 196 -12.58 17.47 -19.82
N VAL A 197 -13.35 18.50 -20.12
CA VAL A 197 -13.07 19.38 -21.24
C VAL A 197 -11.67 19.91 -20.94
N VAL A 198 -10.67 19.39 -21.66
CA VAL A 198 -9.31 19.90 -21.61
C VAL A 198 -9.45 21.42 -21.75
N PRO A 199 -8.95 22.23 -20.78
CA PRO A 199 -9.05 23.67 -20.90
C PRO A 199 -8.44 24.03 -22.26
N PRO A 200 -9.20 24.71 -23.14
CA PRO A 200 -8.75 24.93 -24.49
C PRO A 200 -7.40 25.66 -24.44
N ASP A 201 -6.44 25.22 -25.26
CA ASP A 201 -5.11 25.81 -25.30
C ASP A 201 -5.16 27.20 -25.96
N PHE A 202 -5.59 28.19 -25.19
CA PHE A 202 -5.54 29.60 -25.55
C PHE A 202 -5.31 30.48 -24.32
N ARG A 203 -4.59 31.58 -24.54
CA ARG A 203 -4.41 32.67 -23.59
C ARG A 203 -4.76 33.98 -24.27
N LEU A 204 -5.44 34.85 -23.54
CA LEU A 204 -5.73 36.21 -23.97
C LEU A 204 -4.60 37.12 -23.49
N VAL A 205 -3.93 37.79 -24.42
CA VAL A 205 -2.82 38.72 -24.14
C VAL A 205 -3.24 40.11 -24.57
N CYS A 206 -3.05 41.08 -23.68
CA CYS A 206 -3.30 42.50 -23.93
C CYS A 206 -1.93 43.19 -24.00
N ASP A 207 -1.56 43.66 -25.19
CA ASP A 207 -0.27 44.34 -25.43
C ASP A 207 -0.36 45.87 -25.20
N GLN A 208 -1.53 46.39 -24.84
CA GLN A 208 -1.78 47.81 -24.64
C GLN A 208 -1.89 48.20 -23.16
N GLU A 209 -1.46 49.42 -22.84
CA GLU A 209 -1.63 50.03 -21.51
C GLU A 209 -3.12 50.30 -21.26
N LEU A 210 -3.61 49.89 -20.08
CA LEU A 210 -5.01 50.03 -19.66
C LEU A 210 -5.25 51.41 -19.03
N GLU A 211 -4.80 52.45 -19.72
CA GLU A 211 -4.94 53.85 -19.29
C GLU A 211 -5.76 54.63 -20.32
N ALA A 212 -6.75 55.38 -19.83
CA ALA A 212 -7.62 56.19 -20.67
C ALA A 212 -7.96 57.51 -19.95
N ILE A 213 -8.17 58.56 -20.73
CA ILE A 213 -8.66 59.84 -20.21
C ILE A 213 -10.13 59.63 -19.80
N ALA A 214 -10.52 60.17 -18.63
CA ALA A 214 -11.90 60.07 -18.18
C ALA A 214 -12.87 60.64 -19.24
N GLN A 215 -13.96 59.90 -19.51
CA GLN A 215 -14.96 60.22 -20.53
C GLN A 215 -14.46 60.19 -22.00
N SER A 216 -13.34 59.53 -22.28
CA SER A 216 -12.91 59.24 -23.65
C SER A 216 -13.24 57.81 -24.07
N ASP A 217 -13.41 57.62 -25.39
CA ASP A 217 -13.57 56.29 -25.97
C ASP A 217 -12.25 55.52 -25.87
N PHE A 218 -12.30 54.31 -25.32
CA PHE A 218 -11.14 53.42 -25.20
C PHE A 218 -11.35 52.17 -26.06
N THR A 219 -10.44 51.94 -27.01
CA THR A 219 -10.46 50.72 -27.85
C THR A 219 -9.56 49.67 -27.22
N LEU A 220 -10.14 48.55 -26.79
CA LEU A 220 -9.40 47.41 -26.25
C LEU A 220 -9.11 46.39 -27.34
N THR A 221 -7.84 46.13 -27.60
CA THR A 221 -7.39 45.09 -28.53
C THR A 221 -6.76 43.93 -27.75
N ILE A 222 -7.25 42.71 -27.98
CA ILE A 222 -6.74 41.49 -27.32
C ILE A 222 -6.28 40.47 -28.36
N ARG A 223 -5.06 39.95 -28.18
CA ARG A 223 -4.54 38.84 -28.98
C ARG A 223 -4.84 37.51 -28.33
N THR A 224 -5.31 36.54 -29.11
CA THR A 224 -5.39 35.14 -28.67
C THR A 224 -4.09 34.42 -29.03
N VAL A 225 -3.41 33.85 -28.03
CA VAL A 225 -2.20 33.04 -28.21
C VAL A 225 -2.52 31.59 -27.83
N GLY A 226 -2.42 30.67 -28.79
CA GLY A 226 -2.64 29.24 -28.55
C GLY A 226 -3.17 28.53 -29.79
N THR A 227 -3.44 27.22 -29.64
CA THR A 227 -3.86 26.36 -30.76
C THR A 227 -5.35 26.51 -31.09
N VAL A 228 -6.15 27.05 -30.16
CA VAL A 228 -7.61 27.22 -30.33
C VAL A 228 -8.00 28.70 -30.26
N VAL A 229 -8.82 29.16 -31.21
CA VAL A 229 -9.37 30.53 -31.18
C VAL A 229 -10.77 30.50 -30.55
N PRO A 230 -11.03 31.29 -29.48
CA PRO A 230 -12.34 31.31 -28.84
C PRO A 230 -13.41 31.83 -29.82
N THR A 231 -14.65 31.33 -29.73
CA THR A 231 -15.74 31.80 -30.62
C THR A 231 -16.35 33.13 -30.15
N ARG A 232 -16.17 33.48 -28.87
CA ARG A 232 -16.70 34.70 -28.25
C ARG A 232 -15.79 35.17 -27.14
N VAL A 233 -15.49 36.46 -27.12
CA VAL A 233 -14.79 37.15 -26.03
C VAL A 233 -15.67 38.29 -25.53
N GLU A 234 -15.82 38.39 -24.21
CA GLU A 234 -16.59 39.42 -23.53
C GLU A 234 -15.69 40.09 -22.48
N VAL A 235 -15.79 41.42 -22.38
CA VAL A 235 -15.05 42.25 -21.43
C VAL A 235 -16.04 42.78 -20.39
N GLN A 236 -15.72 42.62 -19.12
CA GLN A 236 -16.50 43.17 -18.02
C GLN A 236 -15.75 44.38 -17.43
N ALA A 237 -16.36 45.56 -17.51
CA ALA A 237 -15.82 46.79 -16.95
C ALA A 237 -16.87 47.42 -16.02
N GLY A 238 -16.64 47.34 -14.70
CA GLY A 238 -17.63 47.72 -13.69
C GLY A 238 -18.90 46.86 -13.81
N GLU A 239 -20.05 47.52 -14.02
CA GLU A 239 -21.34 46.85 -14.26
C GLU A 239 -21.63 46.59 -15.74
N GLY A 240 -20.80 47.11 -16.66
CA GLY A 240 -20.97 46.95 -18.10
C GLY A 240 -20.35 45.65 -18.63
N ARG A 241 -21.04 45.00 -19.56
CA ARG A 241 -20.53 43.83 -20.30
C ARG A 241 -20.49 44.14 -21.79
N PHE A 242 -19.30 44.11 -22.38
CA PHE A 242 -19.05 44.47 -23.77
C PHE A 242 -18.58 43.23 -24.53
N ARG A 243 -19.20 42.98 -25.70
CA ARG A 243 -18.78 41.88 -26.57
C ARG A 243 -17.73 42.38 -27.55
N MET A 244 -16.60 41.68 -27.63
CA MET A 244 -15.54 42.02 -28.58
C MET A 244 -15.89 41.54 -29.99
N THR A 245 -15.38 42.26 -30.99
CA THR A 245 -15.59 41.94 -32.40
C THR A 245 -14.26 41.56 -33.03
N ARG A 246 -14.20 40.37 -33.62
CA ARG A 246 -12.97 39.88 -34.22
C ARG A 246 -12.61 40.69 -35.46
N THR A 247 -11.38 41.18 -35.49
CA THR A 247 -10.80 41.89 -36.63
C THR A 247 -10.32 40.90 -37.70
N PRO A 248 -10.16 41.34 -38.97
CA PRO A 248 -9.63 40.48 -40.05
C PRO A 248 -8.22 39.95 -39.80
N SER A 249 -7.41 40.63 -38.97
CA SER A 249 -6.07 40.20 -38.57
C SER A 249 -6.07 39.05 -37.56
N GLY A 250 -7.23 38.70 -37.00
CA GLY A 250 -7.40 37.59 -36.05
C GLY A 250 -7.42 38.00 -34.58
N ASP A 251 -7.21 39.29 -34.29
CA ASP A 251 -7.30 39.88 -32.94
C ASP A 251 -8.75 40.25 -32.57
N TRP A 252 -9.02 40.39 -31.28
CA TRP A 252 -10.31 40.78 -30.71
C TRP A 252 -10.38 42.25 -30.35
#